data_AF-A0A1F6QCG8-F1
#
_entry.id   AF-A0A1F6QCG8-F1
#
_cell.length_a   1.000
_cell.length_b   1.000
_cell.length_c   1.000
_cell.angle_alpha   90.00
_cell.angle_beta   90.00
_cell.angle_gamma   90.00
#
_symmetry.space_group_name_H-M   'P 1'
#
loop_
_entity.id
_entity.type
_entity.pdbx_description
1 polymer ?
#
loop_
_entity_poly.entity_id
_entity_poly.type
_entity_poly.pdbx_seq_one_letter_code
_entity_poly.pdbx_strand_id
1 'polypeptide(L)'
;MLWATTGKTAAELIESRSNPDVPNMGLTSWCGSIVRKQDVGIAKNYLNADEIKDLNEIVTMYLDYAERQVILVAQKNNLLYLS
;
A
#
# COMPACT_ATOMS: atom_id res chain seq x y z
N MET A 1 2.80 5.14 2.74
CA MET A 1 2.12 3.98 3.37
C MET A 1 3.08 2.83 3.61
N LEU A 2 3.75 2.28 2.57
CA LEU A 2 4.67 1.15 2.72
C LEU A 2 5.75 1.34 3.81
N TRP A 3 6.41 2.50 3.85
CA TRP A 3 7.38 2.80 4.90
C TRP A 3 6.77 2.79 6.32
N ALA A 4 5.54 3.26 6.45
CA ALA A 4 4.85 3.30 7.74
C ALA A 4 4.51 1.89 8.26
N THR A 5 4.39 0.89 7.37
CA THR A 5 4.10 -0.50 7.75
C THR A 5 5.36 -1.34 7.91
N THR A 6 6.37 -1.15 7.07
CA THR A 6 7.56 -2.02 7.04
C THR A 6 8.84 -1.38 7.59
N GLY A 7 8.85 -0.06 7.79
CA GLY A 7 10.05 0.70 8.13
C GLY A 7 11.11 0.71 7.03
N LYS A 8 10.75 0.32 5.80
CA LYS A 8 11.67 0.20 4.66
C LYS A 8 11.08 0.86 3.41
N THR A 9 11.95 1.36 2.54
CA THR A 9 11.56 1.73 1.18
C THR A 9 11.20 0.47 0.39
N ALA A 10 10.50 0.64 -0.73
CA ALA A 10 10.20 -0.47 -1.62
C ALA A 10 11.47 -1.21 -2.08
N ALA A 11 12.55 -0.48 -2.36
CA ALA A 11 13.82 -1.05 -2.79
C ALA A 11 14.49 -1.86 -1.67
N GLU A 12 14.59 -1.32 -0.46
CA GLU A 12 15.17 -2.01 0.70
C GLU A 12 14.34 -3.25 1.10
N LEU A 13 13.02 -3.18 0.97
CA LEU A 13 12.16 -4.33 1.24
C LEU A 13 12.42 -5.46 0.25
N ILE A 14 12.50 -5.15 -1.05
CA ILE A 14 12.79 -6.13 -2.10
C ILE A 14 14.19 -6.69 -1.91
N GLU A 15 15.20 -5.85 -1.71
CA GLU A 15 16.59 -6.28 -1.51
C GLU A 15 16.70 -7.24 -0.31
N SER A 16 16.04 -6.92 0.80
CA SER A 16 16.13 -7.74 2.00
C SER A 16 15.29 -9.03 2.00
N ARG A 17 14.26 -9.14 1.13
CA ARG A 17 13.34 -10.30 1.11
C ARG A 17 13.39 -11.14 -0.16
N SER A 18 13.94 -10.61 -1.25
CA SER A 18 14.11 -11.33 -2.50
C SER A 18 15.22 -12.37 -2.35
N ASN A 19 14.86 -13.65 -2.30
CA ASN A 19 15.84 -14.74 -2.14
C ASN A 19 15.68 -15.79 -3.26
N PRO A 20 16.66 -15.99 -4.15
CA PRO A 20 16.59 -16.98 -5.22
C PRO A 20 16.64 -18.44 -4.74
N ASP A 21 17.13 -18.70 -3.53
CA ASP A 21 17.28 -20.04 -2.97
C ASP A 21 15.97 -20.59 -2.41
N VAL A 22 14.94 -19.75 -2.25
CA VAL A 22 13.62 -20.17 -1.76
C VAL A 22 12.59 -20.24 -2.89
N PRO A 23 11.54 -21.07 -2.76
CA PRO A 23 10.47 -21.13 -3.74
C PRO A 23 9.88 -19.73 -4.00
N ASN A 24 9.53 -19.46 -5.26
CA ASN A 24 8.87 -18.22 -5.67
C ASN A 24 9.65 -16.94 -5.29
N MET A 25 10.98 -17.00 -5.14
CA MET A 25 11.82 -15.86 -4.76
C MET A 25 11.50 -15.25 -3.38
N GLY A 26 10.67 -15.91 -2.55
CA GLY A 26 10.19 -15.41 -1.27
C GLY A 26 8.90 -14.58 -1.36
N LEU A 27 8.25 -14.55 -2.52
CA LEU A 27 6.96 -13.88 -2.72
C LEU A 27 5.86 -14.56 -1.89
N THR A 28 5.03 -13.76 -1.24
CA THR A 28 3.83 -14.21 -0.50
C THR A 28 2.58 -14.10 -1.35
N SER A 29 2.59 -13.23 -2.36
CA SER A 29 1.46 -13.00 -3.28
C SER A 29 1.97 -12.62 -4.67
N TRP A 30 1.31 -13.05 -5.74
CA TRP A 30 1.62 -12.66 -7.11
C TRP A 30 0.36 -12.76 -7.98
N CYS A 31 0.39 -12.15 -9.18
CA CYS A 31 -0.74 -12.19 -10.09
C CYS A 31 -0.65 -13.38 -11.05
N GLY A 32 -1.67 -14.25 -11.03
CA GLY A 32 -1.80 -15.40 -11.92
C GLY A 32 -1.27 -16.71 -11.34
N SER A 33 -1.03 -17.70 -12.21
CA SER A 33 -0.65 -19.06 -11.81
C SER A 33 0.87 -19.27 -11.68
N ILE A 34 1.68 -18.41 -12.29
CA ILE A 34 3.15 -18.50 -12.26
C ILE A 34 3.76 -17.17 -11.85
N VAL A 35 4.85 -17.24 -11.09
CA VAL A 35 5.65 -16.06 -10.74
C VAL A 35 6.35 -15.53 -11.98
N ARG A 36 6.25 -14.22 -12.23
CA ARG A 36 6.93 -13.54 -13.32
C ARG A 36 8.01 -12.61 -12.77
N LYS A 37 8.99 -12.26 -13.60
CA LYS A 37 10.05 -11.30 -13.25
C LYS A 37 9.50 -9.96 -12.75
N GLN A 38 8.36 -9.52 -13.28
CA GLN A 38 7.68 -8.31 -12.81
C GLN A 38 7.19 -8.43 -11.36
N ASP A 39 6.73 -9.60 -10.92
CA ASP A 39 6.19 -9.80 -9.57
C ASP A 39 7.29 -9.67 -8.51
N VAL A 40 8.52 -10.09 -8.85
CA VAL A 40 9.73 -9.94 -8.02
C VAL A 40 10.05 -8.46 -7.76
N GLY A 41 9.74 -7.57 -8.71
CA GLY A 41 9.97 -6.13 -8.59
C GLY A 41 8.92 -5.39 -7.78
N ILE A 42 7.87 -6.07 -7.30
CA ILE A 42 6.77 -5.44 -6.57
C ILE A 42 6.95 -5.69 -5.07
N ALA A 43 7.32 -4.66 -4.33
CA ALA A 43 7.56 -4.75 -2.88
C ALA A 43 6.37 -5.30 -2.08
N LYS A 44 5.13 -4.96 -2.48
CA LYS A 44 3.90 -5.43 -1.80
C LYS A 44 3.76 -6.96 -1.80
N ASN A 45 4.37 -7.63 -2.78
CA ASN A 45 4.30 -9.07 -2.94
C ASN A 45 5.17 -9.82 -1.93
N TYR A 46 5.98 -9.11 -1.14
CA TYR A 46 6.78 -9.65 -0.04
C TYR A 46 6.17 -9.34 1.34
N LEU A 47 5.01 -8.67 1.41
CA LEU A 47 4.37 -8.36 2.68
C LEU A 47 3.74 -9.60 3.30
N ASN A 48 3.83 -9.70 4.62
CA ASN A 48 3.11 -10.71 5.38
C ASN A 48 1.66 -10.27 5.67
N ALA A 49 0.84 -11.16 6.22
CA ALA A 49 -0.57 -10.90 6.47
C ALA A 49 -0.81 -9.71 7.42
N ASP A 50 0.02 -9.56 8.45
CA ASP A 50 -0.08 -8.47 9.43
C ASP A 50 0.29 -7.13 8.77
N GLU A 51 1.38 -7.08 7.99
CA GLU A 51 1.78 -5.88 7.26
C GLU A 51 0.75 -5.46 6.19
N ILE A 52 0.08 -6.44 5.56
CA ILE A 52 -1.03 -6.16 4.64
C ILE A 52 -2.22 -5.57 5.39
N LYS A 53 -2.54 -6.11 6.57
CA LYS A 53 -3.61 -5.59 7.42
C LYS A 53 -3.32 -4.15 7.84
N ASP A 54 -2.14 -3.88 8.35
CA ASP A 54 -1.72 -2.52 8.75
C ASP A 54 -1.76 -1.57 7.55
N LEU A 55 -1.28 -2.03 6.38
CA LEU A 55 -1.31 -1.22 5.16
C LEU A 55 -2.73 -0.84 4.77
N ASN A 56 -3.66 -1.80 4.85
CA ASN A 56 -5.07 -1.56 4.54
C ASN A 56 -5.71 -0.58 5.53
N GLU A 57 -5.43 -0.70 6.83
CA GLU A 57 -5.95 0.23 7.84
C GLU A 57 -5.49 1.66 7.58
N ILE A 58 -4.21 1.88 7.27
CA ILE A 58 -3.69 3.22 6.94
C ILE A 58 -4.32 3.73 5.65
N VAL A 59 -4.48 2.89 4.62
CA VAL A 59 -5.16 3.25 3.36
C VAL A 59 -6.60 3.68 3.61
N THR A 60 -7.36 2.92 4.38
CA THR A 60 -8.74 3.27 4.75
C THR A 60 -8.79 4.61 5.47
N MET A 61 -7.95 4.81 6.49
CA MET A 61 -7.89 6.09 7.21
C MET A 61 -7.57 7.28 6.28
N TYR A 62 -6.66 7.09 5.32
CA TYR A 62 -6.33 8.13 4.36
C TYR A 62 -7.50 8.46 3.42
N LEU A 63 -8.24 7.44 2.95
CA LEU A 63 -9.43 7.64 2.12
C LEU A 63 -10.54 8.34 2.90
N ASP A 64 -10.80 7.92 4.13
CA ASP A 64 -11.78 8.56 5.02
C ASP A 64 -11.43 10.04 5.26
N TYR A 65 -10.14 10.33 5.47
CA TYR A 65 -9.66 11.70 5.62
C TYR A 65 -9.89 12.50 4.34
N ALA A 66 -9.53 11.96 3.17
CA ALA A 66 -9.73 12.61 1.88
C ALA A 66 -11.21 12.91 1.61
N GLU A 67 -12.11 11.97 1.91
CA GLU A 67 -13.55 12.16 1.80
C GLU A 67 -14.05 13.31 2.69
N ARG A 68 -13.61 13.37 3.95
CA ARG A 68 -13.94 14.49 4.84
C ARG A 68 -13.44 15.82 4.31
N GLN A 69 -12.25 15.88 3.71
CA GLN A 69 -11.77 17.11 3.09
C GLN A 69 -12.66 17.57 1.93
N VAL A 70 -13.13 16.64 1.09
CA VAL A 70 -14.07 16.96 0.00
C VAL A 70 -15.38 17.54 0.55
N ILE A 71 -15.95 16.93 1.59
CA ILE A 71 -17.19 17.41 2.23
C ILE A 71 -16.99 18.80 2.85
N LEU A 72 -15.88 19.02 3.56
CA LEU A 72 -15.59 20.30 4.20
C LEU A 72 -15.42 21.44 3.18
N VAL A 73 -14.78 21.17 2.04
CA VAL A 73 -14.64 22.14 0.95
C VAL A 73 -16.00 22.44 0.31
N ALA A 74 -16.84 21.42 0.09
CA ALA A 74 -18.19 21.61 -0.44
C ALA A 74 -19.07 22.45 0.51
N GLN A 75 -19.01 22.23 1.82
CA GLN A 75 -19.73 23.02 2.82
C GLN A 75 -19.24 24.48 2.87
N LYS A 76 -17.92 24.70 2.83
CA LYS A 76 -17.34 26.06 2.79
C LYS A 76 -17.78 26.82 1.55
N ASN A 77 -17.78 26.19 0.38
CA ASN A 77 -18.22 26.84 -0.85
C ASN A 77 -19.71 27.18 -0.80
N ASN A 78 -20.56 26.32 -0.23
CA ASN A 78 -22.00 26.60 -0.13
C ASN A 78 -22.32 27.80 0.79
N LEU A 79 -21.50 28.06 1.81
CA LEU A 79 -21.65 29.24 2.69
C LEU A 79 -21.25 30.55 2.01
N LEU A 80 -20.34 30.51 1.04
CA LEU A 80 -19.89 31.69 0.29
C LEU A 80 -20.92 32.18 -0.76
N TYR A 81 -21.88 31.33 -1.16
CA TYR A 81 -22.97 31.70 -2.08
C TYR A 81 -24.26 32.17 -1.36
N LEU A 82 -24.25 32.20 -0.01
CA LEU A 82 -25.39 32.59 0.82
C LEU A 82 -25.17 33.91 1.60
N SER A 83 -24.07 34.62 1.35
CA SER A 83 -23.69 35.92 1.93
C SER A 83 -23.55 36.98 0.85
#